data_AF-A0A845UD54-F1
#
_entry.id   AF-A0A845UD54-F1
#
_cell.length_a   1.000
_cell.length_b   1.000
_cell.length_c   1.000
_cell.angle_alpha   90.00
_cell.angle_beta   90.00
_cell.angle_gamma   90.00
#
_symmetry.space_group_name_H-M   'P 1'
#
loop_
_entity.id
_entity.type
_entity.pdbx_description
1 polymer ?
#
loop_
_entity_poly.entity_id
_entity_poly.type
_entity_poly.pdbx_seq_one_letter_code
_entity_poly.pdbx_strand_id
1 'polypeptide(L)'
;MPIFAALAFTAVVALFAWKPASGAPEPFDLRARPQPTTTLVAVGDILLGRSLGVLMEQAGDYSLPFADISGELTGADLTFGNLEG
;
A
#
# COMPACT_ATOMS: atom_id res chain seq x y z
N MET A 1 -18.44 1.96 -68.87
CA MET A 1 -18.06 1.10 -67.72
C MET A 1 -17.19 1.80 -66.64
N PRO A 2 -17.30 3.11 -66.31
CA PRO A 2 -16.46 3.69 -65.23
C PRO A 2 -17.15 3.75 -63.84
N ILE A 3 -18.49 3.72 -63.79
CA ILE A 3 -19.25 3.94 -62.53
C ILE A 3 -19.15 2.73 -61.58
N PHE A 4 -19.15 1.51 -62.12
CA PHE A 4 -19.03 0.29 -61.32
C PHE A 4 -17.64 0.12 -60.66
N ALA A 5 -16.57 0.58 -61.34
CA ALA A 5 -15.22 0.54 -60.79
C ALA A 5 -15.01 1.55 -59.65
N ALA A 6 -15.60 2.75 -59.77
CA ALA A 6 -15.53 3.77 -58.73
C ALA A 6 -16.28 3.34 -57.45
N LEU A 7 -17.45 2.70 -57.59
CA LEU A 7 -18.25 2.16 -56.48
C LEU A 7 -17.55 0.99 -55.77
N ALA A 8 -16.91 0.10 -56.53
CA ALA A 8 -16.13 -0.99 -55.94
C ALA A 8 -14.93 -0.47 -55.13
N PHE A 9 -14.24 0.56 -55.62
CA PHE A 9 -13.10 1.16 -54.93
C PHE A 9 -13.52 1.88 -53.63
N THR A 10 -14.64 2.61 -53.65
CA THR A 10 -15.15 3.28 -52.44
C THR A 10 -15.65 2.29 -51.39
N ALA A 11 -16.29 1.20 -51.81
CA ALA A 11 -16.72 0.14 -50.92
C ALA A 11 -15.54 -0.54 -50.21
N VAL A 12 -14.45 -0.82 -50.93
CA VAL A 12 -13.23 -1.40 -50.36
C VAL A 12 -12.58 -0.45 -49.34
N VAL A 13 -12.48 0.86 -49.65
CA VAL A 13 -11.92 1.85 -48.71
C VAL A 13 -12.78 1.97 -47.45
N ALA A 14 -14.11 1.93 -47.57
CA ALA A 14 -15.02 1.95 -46.42
C ALA A 14 -14.91 0.69 -45.54
N LEU A 15 -14.68 -0.48 -46.14
CA LEU A 15 -14.45 -1.75 -45.43
C LEU A 15 -13.13 -1.76 -44.64
N PHE A 16 -12.08 -1.11 -45.14
CA PHE A 16 -10.80 -0.98 -44.42
C PHE A 16 -10.76 0.17 -43.41
N ALA A 17 -11.60 1.19 -43.56
CA ALA A 17 -11.68 2.33 -42.63
C ALA A 17 -12.49 2.03 -41.36
N TRP A 18 -13.33 1.00 -41.38
CA TRP A 18 -14.06 0.57 -40.19
C TRP A 18 -13.17 -0.33 -39.32
N LYS A 19 -12.33 0.29 -38.49
CA LYS A 19 -11.79 -0.39 -37.32
C LYS A 19 -12.73 -0.07 -36.15
N PRO A 20 -13.58 -1.01 -35.70
CA PRO A 20 -14.38 -0.73 -34.52
C PRO A 20 -13.40 -0.48 -33.38
N ALA A 21 -13.62 0.58 -32.60
CA ALA A 21 -12.90 0.79 -31.36
C ALA A 21 -13.36 -0.29 -30.37
N SER A 22 -12.84 -1.51 -30.54
CA SER A 22 -13.10 -2.67 -29.69
C SER A 22 -12.26 -2.61 -28.42
N GLY A 23 -12.20 -1.43 -27.82
CA GLY A 23 -11.55 -1.19 -26.55
C GLY A 23 -12.60 -0.65 -25.59
N ALA A 24 -13.55 -1.50 -25.18
CA ALA A 24 -14.17 -1.24 -23.89
C ALA A 24 -13.02 -1.16 -22.89
N PRO A 25 -12.94 -0.11 -22.04
CA PRO A 25 -11.94 -0.10 -20.99
C PRO A 25 -12.11 -1.39 -20.19
N GLU A 26 -11.04 -2.17 -20.10
CA GLU A 26 -11.01 -3.35 -19.23
C GLU A 26 -11.55 -2.93 -17.86
N PRO A 27 -12.39 -3.76 -17.22
CA PRO A 27 -12.95 -3.43 -15.91
C PRO A 27 -11.81 -3.02 -14.98
N PHE A 28 -11.92 -1.83 -14.39
CA PHE A 28 -10.92 -1.36 -13.43
C PHE A 28 -10.92 -2.30 -12.23
N ASP A 29 -9.94 -3.21 -12.18
CA ASP A 29 -9.81 -4.13 -11.07
C ASP A 29 -9.18 -3.41 -9.88
N LEU A 30 -10.03 -2.94 -8.97
CA LEU A 30 -9.64 -2.33 -7.70
C LEU A 30 -8.77 -3.25 -6.84
N ARG A 31 -8.80 -4.58 -7.07
CA ARG A 31 -7.97 -5.57 -6.36
C ARG A 31 -6.58 -5.74 -6.97
N ALA A 32 -6.38 -5.31 -8.21
CA ALA A 32 -5.07 -5.34 -8.86
C ALA A 32 -4.13 -4.27 -8.31
N ARG A 33 -4.65 -3.25 -7.63
CA ARG A 33 -3.83 -2.28 -6.89
C ARG A 33 -3.36 -2.92 -5.57
N PRO A 34 -2.06 -2.86 -5.25
CA PRO A 34 -1.58 -3.24 -3.92
C PRO A 34 -2.39 -2.51 -2.86
N GLN A 35 -3.04 -3.28 -1.98
CA GLN A 35 -3.73 -2.68 -0.83
C GLN A 35 -2.66 -2.10 0.09
N PRO A 36 -2.83 -0.87 0.59
CA PRO A 36 -1.90 -0.33 1.57
C PRO A 36 -1.91 -1.24 2.80
N THR A 37 -0.74 -1.75 3.16
CA THR A 37 -0.51 -2.52 4.38
C THR A 37 -0.01 -1.59 5.46
N THR A 38 -0.46 -1.79 6.68
CA THR A 38 0.09 -1.11 7.86
C THR A 38 0.52 -2.13 8.90
N THR A 39 1.59 -1.84 9.62
CA THR A 39 2.13 -2.65 10.71
C THR A 39 1.86 -1.97 12.04
N LEU A 40 1.13 -2.66 12.92
CA LEU A 40 0.92 -2.25 14.31
C LEU A 40 1.68 -3.19 15.24
N VAL A 41 2.54 -2.62 16.09
CA VAL A 41 3.13 -3.33 17.22
C VAL A 41 2.47 -2.83 18.50
N ALA A 42 1.91 -3.73 19.29
CA ALA A 42 1.33 -3.42 20.59
C ALA A 42 2.04 -4.23 21.67
N VAL A 43 2.54 -3.54 22.69
CA VAL A 43 3.12 -4.17 23.88
C VAL A 43 2.13 -4.10 25.03
N GLY A 44 2.25 -5.05 25.97
CA GLY A 44 1.50 -5.03 27.22
C GLY A 44 1.98 -3.92 28.17
N ASP A 45 1.70 -4.11 29.45
CA ASP A 45 2.00 -3.11 30.49
C ASP A 45 3.50 -2.80 30.58
N ILE A 46 3.83 -1.52 30.45
CA ILE A 46 5.16 -0.99 30.73
C ILE A 46 5.14 -0.54 32.19
N LEU A 47 5.56 -1.45 33.07
CA LEU A 47 5.62 -1.22 34.50
C LEU A 47 6.81 -0.31 34.85
N LEU A 48 6.61 1.01 34.74
CA LEU A 48 7.64 2.02 35.02
C LEU A 48 7.98 2.13 36.51
N GLY A 49 7.17 1.56 37.40
CA GLY A 49 7.39 1.59 38.85
C GLY A 49 8.47 0.62 39.35
N ARG A 50 8.91 0.86 40.61
CA ARG A 50 9.88 0.03 41.35
C ARG A 50 11.28 0.07 40.73
N SER A 51 11.82 -1.11 40.40
CA SER A 51 13.21 -1.32 39.99
C SER A 51 13.51 -0.74 38.61
N LEU A 52 12.52 -0.76 37.69
CA LEU A 52 12.73 -0.32 36.31
C LEU A 52 12.91 1.20 36.22
N GLY A 53 11.99 1.97 36.83
CA GLY A 53 12.11 3.43 36.91
C GLY A 53 13.39 3.87 37.61
N VAL A 54 13.73 3.25 38.73
CA VAL A 54 14.99 3.52 39.44
C VAL A 54 16.22 3.23 38.56
N LEU A 55 16.20 2.12 37.81
CA LEU A 55 17.28 1.77 36.89
C LEU A 55 17.42 2.79 35.76
N MET A 56 16.30 3.22 35.17
CA MET A 56 16.28 4.23 34.10
C MET A 56 16.78 5.59 34.62
N GLU A 57 16.37 6.00 35.82
CA GLU A 57 16.85 7.22 36.47
C GLU A 57 18.35 7.17 36.79
N GLN A 58 18.83 6.05 37.35
CA GLN A 58 20.24 5.84 37.67
C GLN A 58 21.12 5.81 36.41
N ALA A 59 20.62 5.22 35.33
CA ALA A 59 21.31 5.18 34.04
C ALA A 59 21.21 6.51 33.27
N GLY A 60 20.25 7.38 33.61
CA GLY A 60 19.92 8.56 32.82
C GLY A 60 19.38 8.21 31.42
N ASP A 61 18.86 6.99 31.25
CA ASP A 61 18.48 6.42 29.97
C ASP A 61 17.10 5.75 30.05
N TYR A 62 16.10 6.42 29.44
CA TYR A 62 14.73 5.93 29.39
C TYR A 62 14.48 4.99 28.20
N SER A 63 15.44 4.85 27.29
CA SER A 63 15.37 3.88 26.19
C SER A 63 15.76 2.47 26.62
N LEU A 64 16.36 2.34 27.81
CA LEU A 64 16.91 1.10 28.36
C LEU A 64 15.97 -0.13 28.31
N PRO A 65 14.66 -0.02 28.63
CA PRO A 65 13.76 -1.18 28.56
C PRO A 65 13.50 -1.66 27.13
N PHE A 66 13.83 -0.85 26.13
CA PHE A 66 13.51 -1.08 24.72
C PHE A 66 14.75 -1.40 23.87
N ALA A 67 15.96 -1.37 24.43
CA ALA A 67 17.20 -1.48 23.67
C ALA A 67 17.20 -2.71 22.72
N ASP A 68 16.82 -3.87 23.25
CA ASP A 68 16.84 -5.15 22.52
C ASP A 68 15.71 -5.28 21.48
N ILE A 69 14.61 -4.54 21.64
CA ILE A 69 13.42 -4.60 20.77
C ILE A 69 13.21 -3.33 19.94
N SER A 70 14.12 -2.36 20.04
CA SER A 70 13.99 -1.04 19.43
C SER A 70 13.79 -1.11 17.92
N GLY A 71 14.44 -2.07 17.25
CA GLY A 71 14.26 -2.32 15.82
C GLY A 71 12.84 -2.75 15.45
N GLU A 72 12.20 -3.59 16.27
CA GLU A 72 10.82 -4.03 16.03
C GLU A 72 9.83 -2.89 16.30
N LEU A 73 10.04 -2.11 17.36
CA LEU A 73 9.18 -0.98 17.72
C LEU A 73 9.27 0.17 16.71
N THR A 74 10.46 0.46 16.19
CA THR A 74 10.68 1.55 15.23
C THR A 74 10.41 1.15 13.78
N GLY A 75 10.39 -0.15 13.49
CA GLY A 75 10.06 -0.69 12.16
C GLY A 75 8.57 -0.72 11.84
N ALA A 76 7.70 -0.54 12.84
CA ALA A 76 6.25 -0.50 12.66
C ALA A 76 5.78 0.89 12.21
N ASP A 77 4.67 0.94 11.47
CA ASP A 77 4.01 2.21 11.14
C ASP A 77 3.36 2.84 12.37
N LEU A 78 2.91 2.00 13.31
CA LEU A 78 2.35 2.41 14.59
C LEU A 78 2.83 1.47 15.70
N THR A 79 3.28 2.06 16.80
CA THR A 79 3.62 1.34 18.03
C THR A 79 2.76 1.86 19.18
N PHE A 80 2.15 0.94 19.93
CA PHE A 80 1.29 1.21 21.08
C PHE A 80 1.87 0.53 22.32
N GLY A 81 1.89 1.24 23.45
CA GLY A 81 2.31 0.70 24.75
C GLY A 81 1.28 0.98 25.84
N ASN A 82 1.00 -0.02 26.67
CA ASN A 82 0.07 0.13 27.80
C ASN A 82 0.81 0.68 29.03
N LEU A 83 0.20 1.63 29.73
CA LEU A 83 0.74 2.28 30.94
C LEU A 83 -0.21 2.13 32.15
N GLU A 84 -1.07 1.11 32.15
CA GLU A 84 -2.07 0.90 33.21
C GLU A 84 -1.48 0.45 34.55
N GLY A 85 -0.32 -0.24 34.54
CA GLY A 85 0.19 -0.99 35.69
C GLY A 85 1.08 -0.25 36.69
#